data_AF-A0A817PFL4-F1
#
_entry.id   AF-A0A817PFL4-F1
#
_cell.length_a   1.000
_cell.length_b   1.000
_cell.length_c   1.000
_cell.angle_alpha   90.00
_cell.angle_beta   90.00
_cell.angle_gamma   90.00
#
_symmetry.space_group_name_H-M   'P 1'
#
loop_
_entity.id
_entity.type
_entity.pdbx_description
1 polymer ?
#
loop_
_entity_poly.entity_id
_entity_poly.type
_entity_poly.pdbx_seq_one_letter_code
_entity_poly.pdbx_strand_id
1 'polypeptide(L)'
;MNRGLKFTRLLQILEKCSENIMYHDEINSVVQQFKQFHPIQVFDETKHAVDVVAEEYLEKATGDTQDLVPVDRIADGNCLYHSILLLINNPSVTTNELRVRTVIELITNENYYQTMYSQYIGPIDVTIKAICKNYTFSELYEIAARCNVLQCNIRSIYPKIDFQQYMVMWDNVFAPVPPIIANYDIAILWSHALNEENAREINNGTWNPNHFVPLVSRGIRNDSNNDSQST
;
A
#
# COMPACT_ATOMS: atom_id res chain seq x y z
N MET A 1 7.29 3.68 -28.60
CA MET A 1 6.80 2.56 -27.75
C MET A 1 6.20 3.14 -26.48
N ASN A 2 4.93 2.83 -26.18
CA ASN A 2 4.21 3.34 -25.00
C ASN A 2 4.95 2.97 -23.70
N ARG A 3 5.08 3.92 -22.76
CA ARG A 3 5.75 3.75 -21.46
C ARG A 3 5.22 2.53 -20.70
N GLY A 4 3.91 2.32 -20.67
CA GLY A 4 3.30 1.14 -20.03
C GLY A 4 3.74 -0.19 -20.65
N LEU A 5 3.92 -0.23 -21.98
CA LEU A 5 4.36 -1.43 -22.70
C LEU A 5 5.82 -1.79 -22.36
N LYS A 6 6.67 -0.79 -22.12
CA LYS A 6 8.06 -1.01 -21.66
C LYS A 6 8.09 -1.67 -20.28
N PHE A 7 7.25 -1.21 -19.35
CA PHE A 7 7.16 -1.78 -18.01
C PHE A 7 6.62 -3.21 -18.01
N THR A 8 5.58 -3.50 -18.80
CA THR A 8 5.08 -4.88 -18.95
C THR A 8 6.17 -5.81 -19.47
N ARG A 9 6.95 -5.38 -20.49
CA ARG A 9 8.06 -6.17 -21.03
C ARG A 9 9.17 -6.39 -19.99
N LEU A 10 9.48 -5.38 -19.18
CA LEU A 10 10.48 -5.49 -18.12
C LEU A 10 10.03 -6.44 -17.00
N LEU A 11 8.75 -6.45 -16.60
CA LEU A 11 8.23 -7.46 -15.66
C LEU A 11 8.40 -8.88 -16.19
N GLN A 12 8.08 -9.11 -17.47
CA GLN A 12 8.25 -10.42 -18.09
C GLN A 12 9.72 -10.87 -18.15
N ILE A 13 10.65 -9.93 -18.27
CA ILE A 13 12.09 -10.22 -18.23
C ILE A 13 12.48 -10.55 -16.78
N LEU A 14 12.09 -9.73 -15.81
CA LEU A 14 12.38 -9.93 -14.39
C LEU A 14 11.78 -11.24 -13.86
N GLU A 15 10.58 -11.62 -14.29
CA GLU A 15 9.95 -12.90 -13.94
C GLU A 15 10.77 -14.11 -14.44
N LYS A 16 11.42 -13.98 -15.60
CA LYS A 16 12.26 -15.03 -16.20
C LYS A 16 13.71 -15.01 -15.72
N CYS A 17 14.17 -13.87 -15.19
CA CYS A 17 15.52 -13.65 -14.72
C CYS A 17 15.59 -13.72 -13.19
N SER A 18 15.46 -14.92 -12.63
CA SER A 18 15.76 -15.13 -11.21
C SER A 18 17.24 -15.42 -10.93
N GLU A 19 18.10 -15.52 -11.95
CA GLU A 19 19.46 -16.03 -11.77
C GLU A 19 20.59 -15.13 -12.25
N ASN A 20 20.36 -14.06 -13.03
CA ASN A 20 21.45 -13.17 -13.45
C ASN A 20 20.96 -11.73 -13.70
N ILE A 21 21.40 -10.82 -12.83
CA ILE A 21 21.17 -9.37 -12.88
C ILE A 21 22.00 -8.80 -14.05
N MET A 22 21.49 -8.90 -15.28
CA MET A 22 22.21 -8.50 -16.49
C MET A 22 21.61 -7.28 -17.21
N TYR A 23 20.65 -6.57 -16.59
CA TYR A 23 19.91 -5.46 -17.21
C TYR A 23 19.98 -4.14 -16.42
N HIS A 24 21.05 -3.93 -15.65
CA HIS A 24 21.20 -2.78 -14.75
C HIS A 24 21.05 -1.43 -15.48
N ASP A 25 21.60 -1.28 -16.68
CA ASP A 25 21.53 -0.01 -17.44
C ASP A 25 20.15 0.25 -18.05
N GLU A 26 19.45 -0.79 -18.51
CA GLU A 26 18.09 -0.67 -19.05
C GLU A 26 17.09 -0.35 -17.93
N ILE A 27 17.28 -0.98 -16.76
CA ILE A 27 16.59 -0.68 -15.50
C ILE A 27 16.82 0.77 -15.08
N ASN A 28 18.07 1.23 -14.99
CA ASN A 28 18.41 2.59 -14.56
C ASN A 28 17.90 3.66 -15.52
N SER A 29 17.85 3.38 -16.83
CA SER A 29 17.28 4.31 -17.81
C SER A 29 15.78 4.55 -17.63
N VAL A 30 15.08 3.62 -16.98
CA VAL A 30 13.63 3.66 -16.72
C VAL A 30 13.33 4.20 -15.31
N VAL A 31 14.25 3.99 -14.36
CA VAL A 31 14.21 4.52 -12.98
C VAL A 31 14.62 5.98 -12.97
N GLN A 32 13.88 6.83 -13.70
CA GLN A 32 13.89 8.25 -13.35
C GLN A 32 13.20 8.43 -12.00
N GLN A 33 13.65 9.43 -11.24
CA GLN A 33 13.07 9.82 -9.96
C GLN A 33 11.54 9.90 -10.09
N PHE A 34 10.81 9.29 -9.15
CA PHE A 34 9.36 9.33 -9.18
C PHE A 34 8.91 10.79 -9.16
N LYS A 35 8.00 11.16 -10.08
CA LYS A 35 7.58 12.55 -10.21
C LYS A 35 6.86 12.98 -8.95
N GLN A 36 7.07 14.23 -8.54
CA GLN A 36 6.31 14.86 -7.46
C GLN A 36 4.81 14.74 -7.76
N PHE A 37 4.04 14.42 -6.72
CA PHE A 37 2.59 14.26 -6.78
C PHE A 37 1.93 14.99 -5.61
N HIS A 38 0.62 15.19 -5.71
CA HIS A 38 -0.20 15.81 -4.67
C HIS A 38 -1.22 14.77 -4.21
N PRO A 39 -1.00 14.15 -3.03
CA PRO A 39 -1.85 13.06 -2.64
C PRO A 39 -3.28 13.51 -2.33
N ILE A 40 -4.25 12.63 -2.56
CA ILE A 40 -5.60 12.78 -2.02
C ILE A 40 -5.51 12.57 -0.53
N GLN A 41 -5.84 13.61 0.23
CA GLN A 41 -5.82 13.60 1.69
C GLN A 41 -7.21 13.72 2.31
N VAL A 42 -8.21 14.13 1.53
CA VAL A 42 -9.56 14.42 2.03
C VAL A 42 -10.59 13.61 1.24
N PHE A 43 -11.55 13.04 1.95
CA PHE A 43 -12.68 12.33 1.39
C PHE A 43 -13.58 13.28 0.58
N ASP A 44 -14.15 12.78 -0.50
CA ASP A 44 -14.98 13.55 -1.42
C ASP A 44 -16.11 12.63 -1.85
N GLU A 45 -17.29 12.81 -1.26
CA GLU A 45 -18.47 11.99 -1.50
C GLU A 45 -18.92 11.97 -2.98
N THR A 46 -18.48 12.95 -3.78
CA THR A 46 -18.78 12.99 -5.22
C THR A 46 -17.85 12.12 -6.06
N LYS A 47 -16.69 11.73 -5.50
CA LYS A 47 -15.64 10.97 -6.19
C LYS A 47 -15.32 9.63 -5.53
N HIS A 48 -15.59 9.50 -4.25
CA HIS A 48 -15.18 8.39 -3.40
C HIS A 48 -16.41 7.73 -2.80
N ALA A 49 -16.41 6.40 -2.79
CA ALA A 49 -17.34 5.58 -2.03
C ALA A 49 -16.64 5.04 -0.79
N VAL A 50 -17.38 4.86 0.30
CA VAL A 50 -16.87 4.23 1.52
C VAL A 50 -16.83 2.71 1.33
N ASP A 51 -15.73 2.08 1.70
CA ASP A 51 -15.66 0.63 1.86
C ASP A 51 -16.25 0.25 3.22
N VAL A 52 -17.52 -0.17 3.22
CA VAL A 52 -18.25 -0.50 4.45
C VAL A 52 -17.65 -1.68 5.21
N VAL A 53 -17.04 -2.64 4.51
CA VAL A 53 -16.39 -3.80 5.16
C VAL A 53 -15.10 -3.34 5.84
N ALA A 54 -14.31 -2.53 5.14
CA ALA A 54 -13.09 -1.97 5.70
C ALA A 54 -13.35 -0.96 6.82
N GLU A 55 -14.51 -0.30 6.85
CA GLU A 55 -14.92 0.56 7.96
C GLU A 55 -15.03 -0.24 9.26
N GLU A 56 -15.67 -1.42 9.24
CA GLU A 56 -15.73 -2.32 10.40
C GLU A 56 -14.35 -2.77 10.89
N TYR A 57 -13.39 -2.95 9.97
CA TYR A 57 -12.01 -3.29 10.32
C TYR A 57 -11.25 -2.09 10.90
N LEU A 58 -11.47 -0.89 10.36
CA LEU A 58 -10.84 0.33 10.84
C LEU A 58 -11.23 0.66 12.28
N GLU A 59 -12.48 0.40 12.67
CA GLU A 59 -12.97 0.55 14.05
C GLU A 59 -12.22 -0.35 15.05
N LYS A 60 -11.66 -1.47 14.57
CA LYS A 60 -10.86 -2.42 15.36
C LYS A 60 -9.37 -2.09 15.35
N ALA A 61 -8.94 -1.08 14.60
CA ALA A 61 -7.56 -0.61 14.62
C ALA A 61 -7.29 0.26 15.86
N THR A 62 -6.02 0.40 16.24
CA THR A 62 -5.61 1.30 17.32
C THR A 62 -5.03 2.60 16.80
N GLY A 63 -4.98 3.60 17.67
CA GLY A 63 -4.37 4.89 17.39
C GLY A 63 -5.36 5.90 16.83
N ASP A 64 -4.83 6.99 16.28
CA ASP A 64 -5.62 8.09 15.76
C ASP A 64 -6.14 7.75 14.35
N THR A 65 -7.27 7.03 14.29
CA THR A 65 -7.95 6.61 13.05
C THR A 65 -9.37 7.16 12.93
N GLN A 66 -9.84 7.93 13.91
CA GLN A 66 -11.22 8.40 14.02
C GLN A 66 -11.63 9.32 12.85
N ASP A 67 -10.68 10.08 12.31
CA ASP A 67 -10.90 10.97 11.19
C ASP A 67 -10.63 10.31 9.83
N LEU A 68 -10.30 9.03 9.77
CA LEU A 68 -10.00 8.34 8.51
C LEU A 68 -11.26 7.66 7.93
N VAL A 69 -11.35 7.67 6.60
CA VAL A 69 -12.39 7.01 5.81
C VAL A 69 -11.72 5.99 4.89
N PRO A 70 -12.13 4.72 4.95
CA PRO A 70 -11.71 3.73 3.96
C PRO A 70 -12.46 3.94 2.65
N VAL A 71 -11.70 4.13 1.56
CA VAL A 71 -12.27 4.38 0.23
C VAL A 71 -12.32 3.09 -0.58
N ASP A 72 -13.48 2.73 -1.11
CA ASP A 72 -13.73 1.48 -1.84
C ASP A 72 -12.70 1.21 -2.96
N ARG A 73 -12.14 -0.01 -2.95
CA ARG A 73 -11.26 -0.55 -3.99
C ARG A 73 -11.54 -2.01 -4.26
N ILE A 74 -11.23 -2.44 -5.48
CA ILE A 74 -11.37 -3.85 -5.87
C ILE A 74 -10.34 -4.75 -5.16
N ALA A 75 -10.80 -5.85 -4.59
CA ALA A 75 -9.99 -6.89 -3.97
C ALA A 75 -9.52 -7.96 -4.97
N ASP A 76 -8.75 -7.55 -5.99
CA ASP A 76 -8.27 -8.42 -7.08
C ASP A 76 -6.82 -8.94 -6.88
N GLY A 77 -6.26 -8.79 -5.68
CA GLY A 77 -4.84 -9.04 -5.41
C GLY A 77 -3.91 -7.89 -5.86
N ASN A 78 -4.38 -6.93 -6.66
CA ASN A 78 -3.65 -5.69 -6.96
C ASN A 78 -4.09 -4.52 -6.07
N CYS A 79 -5.00 -4.77 -5.12
CA CYS A 79 -5.59 -3.76 -4.25
C CYS A 79 -4.57 -2.78 -3.67
N LEU A 80 -3.39 -3.21 -3.20
CA LEU A 80 -2.37 -2.29 -2.70
C LEU A 80 -1.89 -1.27 -3.76
N TYR A 81 -1.71 -1.70 -5.01
CA TYR A 81 -1.34 -0.82 -6.11
C TYR A 81 -2.48 0.13 -6.45
N HIS A 82 -3.72 -0.38 -6.50
CA HIS A 82 -4.89 0.45 -6.75
C HIS A 82 -5.04 1.51 -5.66
N SER A 83 -4.88 1.15 -4.39
CA SER A 83 -4.97 2.04 -3.24
C SER A 83 -3.93 3.14 -3.30
N ILE A 84 -2.68 2.79 -3.59
CA ILE A 84 -1.60 3.78 -3.75
C ILE A 84 -1.84 4.68 -4.95
N LEU A 85 -2.27 4.14 -6.10
CA LEU A 85 -2.55 4.95 -7.29
C LEU A 85 -3.68 5.96 -7.07
N LEU A 86 -4.69 5.62 -6.26
CA LEU A 86 -5.70 6.58 -5.80
C LEU A 86 -5.03 7.67 -4.98
N LEU A 87 -4.32 7.27 -3.93
CA LEU A 87 -3.74 8.19 -2.96
C LEU A 87 -2.75 9.16 -3.61
N ILE A 88 -1.91 8.73 -4.55
CA ILE A 88 -0.98 9.64 -5.24
C ILE A 88 -1.65 10.53 -6.30
N ASN A 89 -2.85 10.16 -6.74
CA ASN A 89 -3.64 10.87 -7.75
C ASN A 89 -2.85 11.31 -8.98
N ASN A 90 -2.03 10.40 -9.51
CA ASN A 90 -1.18 10.66 -10.66
C ASN A 90 -1.55 9.72 -11.82
N PRO A 91 -2.38 10.17 -12.78
CA PRO A 91 -2.86 9.32 -13.87
C PRO A 91 -1.75 8.89 -14.85
N SER A 92 -0.54 9.48 -14.74
CA SER A 92 0.60 9.10 -15.59
C SER A 92 1.34 7.85 -15.11
N VAL A 93 0.98 7.33 -13.93
CA VAL A 93 1.59 6.15 -13.30
C VAL A 93 0.59 4.99 -13.39
N THR A 94 1.08 3.83 -13.85
CA THR A 94 0.26 2.62 -13.98
C THR A 94 0.65 1.59 -12.91
N THR A 95 -0.22 0.61 -12.65
CA THR A 95 0.07 -0.51 -11.73
C THR A 95 1.35 -1.25 -12.11
N ASN A 96 1.58 -1.47 -13.41
CA ASN A 96 2.79 -2.13 -13.91
C ASN A 96 4.05 -1.29 -13.68
N GLU A 97 3.96 0.03 -13.90
CA GLU A 97 5.08 0.93 -13.59
C GLU A 97 5.42 0.88 -12.10
N LEU A 98 4.41 0.96 -11.22
CA LEU A 98 4.61 0.91 -9.78
C LEU A 98 5.21 -0.44 -9.35
N ARG A 99 4.71 -1.57 -9.88
CA ARG A 99 5.29 -2.91 -9.68
C ARG A 99 6.76 -2.97 -10.05
N VAL A 100 7.12 -2.54 -11.25
CA VAL A 100 8.51 -2.59 -11.72
C VAL A 100 9.41 -1.77 -10.82
N ARG A 101 9.00 -0.55 -10.46
CA ARG A 101 9.79 0.30 -9.57
C ARG A 101 10.00 -0.33 -8.20
N THR A 102 8.96 -0.97 -7.65
CA THR A 102 9.06 -1.74 -6.40
C THR A 102 10.04 -2.89 -6.53
N VAL A 103 9.99 -3.68 -7.60
CA VAL A 103 10.93 -4.80 -7.81
C VAL A 103 12.37 -4.30 -7.93
N ILE A 104 12.59 -3.22 -8.69
CA ILE A 104 13.92 -2.64 -8.85
C ILE A 104 14.46 -2.15 -7.51
N GLU A 105 13.65 -1.43 -6.74
CA GLU A 105 14.01 -0.97 -5.39
C GLU A 105 14.42 -2.13 -4.47
N LEU A 106 13.63 -3.21 -4.47
CA LEU A 106 13.92 -4.41 -3.67
C LEU A 106 15.22 -5.10 -4.10
N ILE A 107 15.49 -5.22 -5.40
CA ILE A 107 16.72 -5.84 -5.92
C ILE A 107 17.93 -4.95 -5.61
N THR A 108 17.84 -3.64 -5.87
CA THR A 108 18.93 -2.70 -5.66
C THR A 108 19.35 -2.62 -4.19
N ASN A 109 18.39 -2.74 -3.27
CA ASN A 109 18.61 -2.64 -1.84
C ASN A 109 18.34 -3.97 -1.10
N GLU A 110 18.57 -5.10 -1.75
CA GLU A 110 18.21 -6.45 -1.27
C GLU A 110 18.68 -6.70 0.18
N ASN A 111 19.95 -6.43 0.48
CA ASN A 111 20.53 -6.64 1.80
C ASN A 111 19.79 -5.87 2.91
N TYR A 112 19.36 -4.63 2.63
CA TYR A 112 18.61 -3.82 3.59
C TYR A 112 17.26 -4.46 3.88
N TYR A 113 16.48 -4.75 2.84
CA TYR A 113 15.14 -5.34 3.02
C TYR A 113 15.21 -6.72 3.65
N GLN A 114 16.13 -7.58 3.19
CA GLN A 114 16.31 -8.91 3.77
C GLN A 114 16.66 -8.83 5.26
N THR A 115 17.57 -7.94 5.66
CA THR A 115 17.93 -7.78 7.08
C THR A 115 16.74 -7.31 7.93
N MET A 116 15.95 -6.38 7.40
CA MET A 116 14.86 -5.76 8.18
C MET A 116 13.60 -6.63 8.27
N TYR A 117 13.23 -7.33 7.19
CA TYR A 117 11.88 -7.89 7.05
C TYR A 117 11.82 -9.42 6.90
N SER A 118 12.92 -10.10 6.57
CA SER A 118 12.87 -11.54 6.24
C SER A 118 12.43 -12.44 7.40
N GLN A 119 12.68 -12.02 8.64
CA GLN A 119 12.19 -12.72 9.83
C GLN A 119 10.66 -12.72 9.96
N TYR A 120 9.97 -11.80 9.28
CA TYR A 120 8.52 -11.62 9.38
C TYR A 120 7.77 -12.26 8.21
N ILE A 121 8.30 -12.11 6.99
CA ILE A 121 7.60 -12.52 5.75
C ILE A 121 8.44 -13.43 4.83
N GLY A 122 9.59 -13.90 5.32
CA GLY A 122 10.42 -14.88 4.63
C GLY A 122 11.40 -14.30 3.60
N PRO A 123 11.98 -15.17 2.76
CA PRO A 123 13.02 -14.80 1.81
C PRO A 123 12.56 -13.78 0.77
N ILE A 124 13.38 -12.76 0.54
CA ILE A 124 13.06 -11.65 -0.39
C ILE A 124 12.93 -12.10 -1.85
N ASP A 125 13.68 -13.12 -2.28
CA ASP A 125 13.64 -13.63 -3.65
C ASP A 125 12.28 -14.26 -3.99
N VAL A 126 11.64 -14.93 -3.03
CA VAL A 126 10.29 -15.48 -3.15
C VAL A 126 9.28 -14.35 -3.35
N THR A 127 9.39 -13.27 -2.57
CA THR A 127 8.53 -12.10 -2.71
C THR A 127 8.76 -11.37 -4.03
N ILE A 128 10.00 -11.18 -4.48
CA ILE A 128 10.30 -10.57 -5.79
C ILE A 128 9.63 -11.36 -6.93
N LYS A 129 9.71 -12.70 -6.90
CA LYS A 129 9.04 -13.57 -7.88
C LYS A 129 7.50 -13.44 -7.81
N ALA A 130 6.96 -13.30 -6.60
CA ALA A 130 5.52 -13.10 -6.38
C ALA A 130 5.04 -11.74 -6.94
N ILE A 131 5.79 -10.66 -6.71
CA ILE A 131 5.46 -9.32 -7.20
C ILE A 131 5.40 -9.27 -8.73
N CYS A 132 6.27 -10.01 -9.42
CA CYS A 132 6.26 -10.09 -10.88
C CYS A 132 4.95 -10.67 -11.45
N LYS A 133 4.20 -11.43 -10.67
CA LYS A 133 2.90 -12.01 -11.07
C LYS A 133 1.78 -11.03 -10.77
N ASN A 134 0.97 -10.74 -11.79
CA ASN A 134 -0.22 -9.91 -11.64
C ASN A 134 -1.24 -10.61 -10.72
N TYR A 135 -2.06 -9.83 -9.99
CA TYR A 135 -3.09 -10.34 -9.06
C TYR A 135 -2.55 -11.13 -7.86
N THR A 136 -1.25 -11.04 -7.59
CA THR A 136 -0.67 -11.55 -6.35
C THR A 136 -0.77 -10.50 -5.25
N PHE A 137 -1.38 -10.89 -4.13
CA PHE A 137 -1.51 -10.08 -2.92
C PHE A 137 -0.13 -9.65 -2.43
N SER A 138 -0.04 -8.40 -1.95
CA SER A 138 1.23 -7.80 -1.54
C SER A 138 1.51 -7.98 -0.06
N GLU A 139 2.79 -7.96 0.30
CA GLU A 139 3.25 -8.09 1.69
C GLU A 139 4.01 -6.83 2.16
N LEU A 140 4.66 -6.90 3.34
CA LEU A 140 5.40 -5.77 3.92
C LEU A 140 6.52 -5.24 3.04
N TYR A 141 7.21 -6.11 2.28
CA TYR A 141 8.30 -5.69 1.39
C TYR A 141 7.82 -4.61 0.41
N GLU A 142 6.65 -4.79 -0.19
CA GLU A 142 6.09 -3.85 -1.15
C GLU A 142 5.62 -2.55 -0.52
N ILE A 143 5.20 -2.54 0.75
CA ILE A 143 4.86 -1.29 1.46
C ILE A 143 6.14 -0.50 1.73
N ALA A 144 7.13 -1.15 2.35
CA ALA A 144 8.41 -0.52 2.68
C ALA A 144 9.14 0.00 1.43
N ALA A 145 9.25 -0.82 0.39
CA ALA A 145 9.88 -0.42 -0.87
C ALA A 145 9.16 0.73 -1.57
N ARG A 146 7.82 0.77 -1.50
CA ARG A 146 7.09 1.89 -2.09
C ARG A 146 7.27 3.21 -1.35
N CYS A 147 7.58 3.21 -0.06
CA CYS A 147 7.96 4.44 0.64
C CYS A 147 9.19 5.08 -0.03
N ASN A 148 10.20 4.25 -0.33
CA ASN A 148 11.40 4.67 -1.06
C ASN A 148 11.11 5.07 -2.50
N VAL A 149 10.30 4.29 -3.23
CA VAL A 149 9.96 4.63 -4.62
C VAL A 149 9.21 5.96 -4.71
N LEU A 150 8.25 6.19 -3.82
CA LEU A 150 7.39 7.39 -3.83
C LEU A 150 8.02 8.58 -3.12
N GLN A 151 9.06 8.36 -2.31
CA GLN A 151 9.64 9.38 -1.43
C GLN A 151 8.54 10.00 -0.53
N CYS A 152 7.75 9.14 0.10
CA CYS A 152 6.58 9.48 0.90
C CYS A 152 6.42 8.48 2.05
N ASN A 153 5.97 8.93 3.22
CA ASN A 153 5.68 8.02 4.30
C ASN A 153 4.36 7.27 4.03
N ILE A 154 4.33 5.98 4.35
CA ILE A 154 3.12 5.17 4.29
C ILE A 154 2.77 4.74 5.70
N ARG A 155 1.67 5.28 6.23
CA ARG A 155 1.05 4.80 7.47
C ARG A 155 0.26 3.54 7.15
N SER A 156 0.81 2.40 7.54
CA SER A 156 0.17 1.09 7.45
C SER A 156 -0.61 0.82 8.72
N ILE A 157 -1.91 0.62 8.61
CA ILE A 157 -2.81 0.39 9.74
C ILE A 157 -3.31 -1.04 9.71
N TYR A 158 -3.13 -1.77 10.82
CA TYR A 158 -3.57 -3.15 10.94
C TYR A 158 -4.62 -3.31 12.06
N PRO A 159 -5.78 -3.93 11.81
CA PRO A 159 -6.83 -4.10 12.80
C PRO A 159 -6.38 -5.05 13.92
N LYS A 160 -6.82 -4.83 15.17
CA LYS A 160 -6.46 -5.68 16.32
C LYS A 160 -7.28 -6.97 16.39
N ILE A 161 -7.29 -7.72 15.29
CA ILE A 161 -7.95 -9.02 15.15
C ILE A 161 -6.87 -10.08 15.14
N ASP A 162 -7.00 -11.09 16.02
CA ASP A 162 -6.01 -12.16 16.21
C ASP A 162 -4.56 -11.61 16.38
N PHE A 163 -4.45 -10.39 16.92
CA PHE A 163 -3.22 -9.59 16.85
C PHE A 163 -2.11 -10.14 17.74
N GLN A 164 -0.93 -10.34 17.16
CA GLN A 164 0.26 -10.84 17.86
C GLN A 164 1.35 -9.76 17.91
N GLN A 165 2.27 -9.86 18.86
CA GLN A 165 3.26 -8.79 19.11
C GLN A 165 4.12 -8.46 17.88
N TYR A 166 4.47 -9.44 17.03
CA TYR A 166 5.23 -9.17 15.81
C TYR A 166 4.43 -8.41 14.75
N MET A 167 3.08 -8.43 14.81
CA MET A 167 2.21 -7.72 13.89
C MET A 167 2.27 -6.19 14.09
N VAL A 168 2.96 -5.70 15.13
CA VAL A 168 3.31 -4.27 15.26
C VAL A 168 4.10 -3.78 14.04
N MET A 169 4.86 -4.64 13.35
CA MET A 169 5.52 -4.25 12.10
C MET A 169 4.53 -3.93 10.98
N TRP A 170 3.35 -4.57 10.96
CA TRP A 170 2.28 -4.29 10.00
C TRP A 170 1.47 -3.04 10.35
N ASP A 171 1.42 -2.66 11.63
CA ASP A 171 0.75 -1.47 12.15
C ASP A 171 1.76 -0.36 12.47
N ASN A 172 2.38 0.22 11.43
CA ASN A 172 3.51 1.13 11.58
C ASN A 172 3.55 2.21 10.49
N VAL A 173 4.35 3.25 10.72
CA VAL A 173 4.69 4.27 9.72
C VAL A 173 6.02 3.89 9.07
N PHE A 174 5.96 3.61 7.76
CA PHE A 174 7.14 3.37 6.94
C PHE A 174 7.61 4.69 6.35
N ALA A 175 8.90 4.98 6.49
CA ALA A 175 9.52 6.20 5.99
C ALA A 175 10.60 5.87 4.94
N PRO A 176 10.86 6.77 3.97
CA PRO A 176 11.97 6.61 3.05
C PRO A 176 13.33 6.55 3.79
N VAL A 177 14.29 5.86 3.19
CA VAL A 177 15.66 5.68 3.68
C VAL A 177 16.65 6.15 2.59
N PRO A 178 17.50 7.15 2.87
CA PRO A 178 17.59 7.91 4.11
C PRO A 178 16.32 8.75 4.36
N PRO A 179 16.03 9.09 5.63
CA PRO A 179 14.87 9.92 5.97
C PRO A 179 14.90 11.24 5.20
N ILE A 180 13.79 11.55 4.57
CA ILE A 180 13.53 12.85 3.96
C ILE A 180 12.38 13.52 4.71
N ILE A 181 12.30 14.84 4.61
CA ILE A 181 11.09 15.56 5.03
C ILE A 181 10.02 15.25 3.97
N ALA A 182 9.19 14.26 4.25
CA ALA A 182 8.01 14.00 3.43
C ALA A 182 7.03 15.15 3.65
N ASN A 183 6.62 15.81 2.55
CA ASN A 183 5.61 16.87 2.62
C ASN A 183 4.22 16.31 2.93
N TYR A 184 4.02 15.02 2.69
CA TYR A 184 2.74 14.34 2.81
C TYR A 184 2.96 12.89 3.24
N ASP A 185 2.02 12.38 4.02
CA ASP A 185 1.88 10.97 4.36
C ASP A 185 0.63 10.42 3.67
N ILE A 186 0.68 9.16 3.28
CA ILE A 186 -0.50 8.41 2.81
C ILE A 186 -0.80 7.26 3.76
N ALA A 187 -2.06 6.87 3.87
CA ALA A 187 -2.48 5.82 4.79
C ALA A 187 -3.19 4.67 4.07
N ILE A 188 -2.90 3.45 4.49
CA ILE A 188 -3.52 2.22 3.98
C ILE A 188 -3.96 1.34 5.15
N LEU A 189 -5.05 0.61 4.96
CA LEU A 189 -5.60 -0.36 5.91
C LEU A 189 -5.40 -1.78 5.37
N TRP A 190 -4.91 -2.67 6.24
CA TRP A 190 -5.04 -4.12 6.05
C TRP A 190 -6.47 -4.53 6.39
N SER A 191 -7.19 -5.03 5.40
CA SER A 191 -8.61 -5.37 5.49
C SER A 191 -8.85 -6.76 4.87
N HIS A 192 -10.12 -7.13 4.77
CA HIS A 192 -10.57 -8.33 4.08
C HIS A 192 -11.75 -8.00 3.16
N ALA A 193 -11.88 -8.73 2.06
CA ALA A 193 -12.96 -8.54 1.08
C ALA A 193 -14.35 -8.96 1.60
N LEU A 194 -14.39 -9.65 2.75
CA LEU A 194 -15.59 -10.09 3.45
C LEU A 194 -15.53 -9.56 4.88
N ASN A 195 -16.68 -9.41 5.53
CA ASN A 195 -16.76 -9.16 6.97
C ASN A 195 -16.06 -10.27 7.79
N GLU A 196 -15.79 -9.99 9.07
CA GLU A 196 -14.99 -10.89 9.91
C GLU A 196 -15.62 -12.28 10.09
N GLU A 197 -16.93 -12.36 10.26
CA GLU A 197 -17.64 -13.63 10.42
C GLU A 197 -17.43 -14.54 9.22
N ASN A 198 -17.73 -14.03 8.02
CA ASN A 198 -17.57 -14.78 6.77
C ASN A 198 -16.10 -15.07 6.48
N ALA A 199 -15.19 -14.13 6.79
CA ALA A 199 -13.75 -14.32 6.63
C ALA A 199 -13.23 -15.48 7.49
N ARG A 200 -13.72 -15.60 8.73
CA ARG A 200 -13.37 -16.70 9.63
C ARG A 200 -13.98 -18.02 9.19
N GLU A 201 -15.22 -18.02 8.72
CA GLU A 201 -15.90 -19.23 8.24
C GLU A 201 -15.09 -19.93 7.14
N ILE A 202 -14.56 -19.16 6.17
CA ILE A 202 -13.76 -19.71 5.07
C ILE A 202 -12.32 -20.04 5.45
N ASN A 203 -11.81 -19.51 6.56
CA ASN A 203 -10.42 -19.64 7.00
C ASN A 203 -10.29 -20.44 8.32
N ASN A 204 -11.18 -21.42 8.53
CA ASN A 204 -11.15 -22.34 9.67
C ASN A 204 -11.09 -21.61 11.03
N GLY A 205 -11.84 -20.51 11.17
CA GLY A 205 -11.94 -19.72 12.39
C GLY A 205 -10.86 -18.64 12.55
N THR A 206 -9.86 -18.59 11.68
CA THR A 206 -8.80 -17.56 11.73
C THR A 206 -9.12 -16.40 10.81
N TRP A 207 -8.67 -15.20 11.18
CA TRP A 207 -8.74 -14.05 10.28
C TRP A 207 -7.35 -13.75 9.70
N ASN A 208 -7.29 -13.52 8.39
CA ASN A 208 -6.10 -13.04 7.69
C ASN A 208 -6.52 -11.96 6.69
N PRO A 209 -5.74 -10.88 6.50
CA PRO A 209 -6.07 -9.88 5.51
C PRO A 209 -5.89 -10.42 4.09
N ASN A 210 -6.75 -9.99 3.18
CA ASN A 210 -6.59 -10.24 1.73
C ASN A 210 -6.94 -9.00 0.89
N HIS A 211 -7.13 -7.85 1.55
CA HIS A 211 -7.48 -6.61 0.89
C HIS A 211 -6.71 -5.43 1.50
N PHE A 212 -6.34 -4.47 0.65
CA PHE A 212 -5.73 -3.20 1.06
C PHE A 212 -6.62 -2.06 0.64
N VAL A 213 -6.94 -1.18 1.58
CA VAL A 213 -7.87 -0.07 1.37
C VAL A 213 -7.15 1.25 1.63
N PRO A 214 -7.24 2.24 0.73
CA PRO A 214 -6.69 3.57 0.97
C PRO A 214 -7.54 4.30 2.01
N LEU A 215 -6.87 5.00 2.91
CA LEU A 215 -7.50 5.81 3.95
C LEU A 215 -7.26 7.29 3.65
N VAL A 216 -8.32 8.09 3.72
CA VAL A 216 -8.27 9.56 3.56
C VAL A 216 -8.99 10.22 4.73
N SER A 217 -8.67 11.48 5.05
CA SER A 217 -9.33 12.19 6.14
C SER A 217 -10.78 12.55 5.77
N ARG A 218 -11.70 12.51 6.73
CA ARG A 218 -13.06 13.07 6.62
C ARG A 218 -13.05 14.58 6.34
N GLY A 219 -11.92 15.26 6.58
CA GLY A 219 -11.83 16.73 6.57
C GLY A 219 -12.36 17.32 7.87
N ILE A 220 -12.04 18.59 8.15
CA ILE A 220 -12.52 19.28 9.36
C ILE A 220 -14.05 19.40 9.27
N ARG A 221 -14.76 18.71 10.17
CA ARG A 221 -16.16 19.01 10.45
C ARG A 221 -16.20 20.40 11.11
N ASN A 222 -16.75 21.39 10.41
CA ASN A 222 -17.11 22.65 11.04
C ASN A 222 -18.32 22.42 11.96
N ASP A 223 -18.10 21.83 13.13
CA ASP A 223 -19.10 21.74 14.20
C ASP A 223 -19.21 23.10 14.90
N SER A 224 -19.62 24.13 14.15
CA SER A 224 -19.95 25.46 14.66
C SER A 224 -21.30 25.88 14.14
N ASN A 225 -22.35 25.21 14.65
CA ASN A 225 -23.70 25.75 14.74
C ASN A 225 -24.54 24.82 15.62
N ASN A 226 -24.58 25.09 16.92
CA ASN A 226 -25.78 25.01 17.77
C ASN A 226 -25.38 25.20 19.23
N ASP A 227 -25.15 26.44 19.63
CA ASP A 227 -25.32 26.88 21.01
C ASP A 227 -25.53 28.39 21.04
N SER A 228 -26.76 28.81 20.68
CA SER A 228 -27.36 30.06 21.18
C SER A 228 -28.76 30.26 20.59
N GLN A 229 -29.76 29.62 21.18
CA GLN A 229 -31.09 30.23 21.38
C GLN A 229 -31.62 29.79 22.74
N SER A 230 -31.11 30.43 23.79
CA SER A 230 -31.86 30.61 25.03
C SER A 230 -32.86 31.74 24.78
N THR A 231 -34.14 31.44 24.78
CA THR A 231 -35.22 32.41 25.02
C THR A 231 -35.46 32.56 26.52
#